data_AF-A0A239E2W2-F1
#
_entry.id   AF-A0A239E2W2-F1
#
_cell.length_a   1.000
_cell.length_b   1.000
_cell.length_c   1.000
_cell.angle_alpha   90.00
_cell.angle_beta   90.00
_cell.angle_gamma   90.00
#
_symmetry.space_group_name_H-M   'P 1'
#
loop_
_entity.id
_entity.type
_entity.pdbx_description
1 polymer ?
#
loop_
_entity_poly.entity_id
_entity_poly.type
_entity_poly.pdbx_seq_one_letter_code
_entity_poly.pdbx_strand_id
1 'polypeptide(L)'
;MTSPAVFDLDDEATRQVRGHDHWHPDIPAVAEVITGGSVRLECPGREIGAGVLLCGPLVVVGAEPGDVVVVDVLGVGRSGGLRDAGGHPGIIGCAPSAPVAVPGDARDRDVGGCRIARLTAGARVLLPVRVPGAKLSAGDLHFPERGSIGCDGAGRAGWIDLRVHLTRRGTERFGVTGPMLMPSPC
;
A
#
# COMPACT_ATOMS: atom_id res chain seq x y z
N MET A 1 -11.25 -29.54 -34.49
CA MET A 1 -11.38 -29.73 -33.03
C MET A 1 -10.29 -28.88 -32.40
N THR A 2 -10.65 -27.70 -31.92
CA THR A 2 -9.71 -26.72 -31.35
C THR A 2 -9.48 -27.08 -29.89
N SER A 3 -8.21 -27.25 -29.50
CA SER A 3 -7.78 -27.52 -28.13
C SER A 3 -8.36 -26.48 -27.16
N PRO A 4 -8.78 -26.84 -25.93
CA PRO A 4 -9.25 -25.85 -24.98
C PRO A 4 -8.08 -24.93 -24.61
N ALA A 5 -8.37 -23.63 -24.51
CA ALA A 5 -7.40 -22.64 -24.08
C ALA A 5 -6.86 -23.02 -22.70
N VAL A 6 -5.63 -23.53 -22.68
CA VAL A 6 -4.83 -23.63 -21.46
C VAL A 6 -4.53 -22.19 -21.05
N PHE A 7 -4.96 -21.81 -19.85
CA PHE A 7 -4.49 -20.58 -19.22
C PHE A 7 -2.98 -20.71 -19.09
N ASP A 8 -2.26 -19.93 -19.89
CA ASP A 8 -0.81 -19.87 -19.83
C ASP A 8 -0.41 -19.12 -18.55
N LEU A 9 0.03 -19.87 -17.54
CA LEU A 9 0.48 -19.32 -16.26
C LEU A 9 1.81 -18.56 -16.39
N ASP A 10 2.47 -18.64 -17.56
CA ASP A 10 3.72 -17.97 -17.87
C ASP A 10 3.51 -16.65 -18.64
N ASP A 11 2.27 -16.27 -18.96
CA ASP A 11 1.98 -14.96 -19.54
C ASP A 11 2.10 -13.87 -18.47
N GLU A 12 3.24 -13.18 -18.47
CA GLU A 12 3.57 -12.07 -17.56
C GLU A 12 2.50 -10.96 -17.59
N ALA A 13 1.78 -10.80 -18.70
CA ALA A 13 0.68 -9.84 -18.84
C ALA A 13 -0.59 -10.25 -18.07
N THR A 14 -0.80 -11.55 -17.82
CA THR A 14 -1.91 -12.05 -16.98
C THR A 14 -1.61 -11.96 -15.48
N ARG A 15 -0.33 -11.80 -15.12
CA ARG A 15 0.14 -11.74 -13.72
C ARG A 15 0.18 -10.32 -13.16
N GLN A 16 0.21 -9.30 -14.01
CA GLN A 16 0.39 -7.92 -13.59
C GLN A 16 -0.96 -7.24 -13.34
N VAL A 17 -1.39 -7.25 -12.08
CA VAL A 17 -2.43 -6.34 -11.61
C VAL A 17 -1.97 -4.91 -11.90
N ARG A 18 -2.61 -4.23 -12.85
CA ARG A 18 -2.31 -2.83 -13.15
C ARG A 18 -2.59 -2.00 -11.90
N GLY A 19 -1.62 -1.17 -11.50
CA GLY A 19 -1.82 -0.21 -10.42
C GLY A 19 -2.88 0.84 -10.77
N HIS A 20 -3.31 1.59 -9.76
CA HIS A 20 -4.26 2.70 -9.91
C HIS A 20 -3.62 4.02 -9.52
N ASP A 21 -4.10 5.12 -10.10
CA ASP A 21 -3.52 6.47 -9.98
C ASP A 21 -4.37 7.44 -9.14
N HIS A 22 -5.48 6.95 -8.58
CA HIS A 22 -6.38 7.73 -7.75
C HIS A 22 -6.96 6.88 -6.63
N TRP A 23 -7.52 7.54 -5.62
CA TRP A 23 -8.16 6.94 -4.46
C TRP A 23 -9.68 7.03 -4.63
N HIS A 24 -10.37 5.89 -4.59
CA HIS A 24 -11.82 5.83 -4.63
C HIS A 24 -12.36 4.54 -3.97
N PRO A 25 -13.49 4.58 -3.24
CA PRO A 25 -14.09 3.39 -2.60
C PRO A 25 -14.41 2.26 -3.58
N ASP A 26 -14.84 2.62 -4.79
CA ASP A 26 -15.37 1.66 -5.78
C ASP A 26 -14.28 0.97 -6.60
N ILE A 27 -13.00 1.30 -6.39
CA ILE A 27 -11.91 0.59 -7.08
C ILE A 27 -11.99 -0.90 -6.69
N PRO A 28 -12.08 -1.81 -7.69
CA PRO A 28 -12.12 -3.24 -7.43
C PRO A 28 -10.90 -3.68 -6.63
N ALA A 29 -11.12 -4.57 -5.66
CA ALA A 29 -10.03 -5.11 -4.89
C ALA A 29 -9.23 -6.09 -5.74
N VAL A 30 -7.92 -6.12 -5.52
CA VAL A 30 -7.02 -7.01 -6.25
C VAL A 30 -6.75 -8.30 -5.48
N ALA A 31 -6.99 -8.25 -4.17
CA ALA A 31 -6.90 -9.39 -3.25
C ALA A 31 -7.66 -9.06 -1.94
N GLU A 32 -7.82 -10.08 -1.11
CA GLU A 32 -8.36 -9.97 0.24
C GLU A 32 -7.36 -10.49 1.28
N VAL A 33 -7.38 -9.93 2.48
CA VAL A 33 -6.58 -10.39 3.62
C VAL A 33 -7.43 -10.42 4.88
N ILE A 34 -7.26 -11.44 5.70
CA ILE A 34 -7.83 -11.52 7.04
C ILE A 34 -6.89 -10.89 8.07
N THR A 35 -7.41 -10.50 9.23
CA THR A 35 -6.57 -10.01 10.33
C THR A 35 -5.50 -11.04 10.73
N GLY A 36 -4.26 -10.59 10.91
CA GLY A 36 -3.07 -11.42 11.11
C GLY A 36 -2.42 -11.95 9.82
N GLY A 37 -3.10 -11.84 8.67
CA GLY A 37 -2.59 -12.26 7.37
C GLY A 37 -1.48 -11.38 6.85
N SER A 38 -0.64 -11.95 5.97
CA SER A 38 0.41 -11.22 5.26
C SER A 38 0.26 -11.36 3.75
N VAL A 39 0.63 -10.31 3.03
CA VAL A 39 0.55 -10.25 1.57
C VAL A 39 1.78 -9.54 1.00
N ARG A 40 2.24 -10.00 -0.16
CA ARG A 40 3.18 -9.26 -1.01
C ARG A 40 2.40 -8.49 -2.05
N LEU A 41 2.65 -7.19 -2.15
CA LEU A 41 2.16 -6.36 -3.24
C LEU A 41 3.31 -6.03 -4.18
N GLU A 42 3.14 -6.32 -5.46
CA GLU A 42 4.00 -5.83 -6.52
C GLU A 42 3.52 -4.43 -6.91
N CYS A 43 4.42 -3.45 -6.85
CA CYS A 43 4.10 -2.04 -7.03
C CYS A 43 4.82 -1.49 -8.26
N PRO A 44 4.08 -0.89 -9.21
CA PRO A 44 4.68 -0.31 -10.39
C PRO A 44 5.54 0.91 -10.02
N GLY A 45 6.58 1.14 -10.81
CA GLY A 45 7.29 2.41 -10.79
C GLY A 45 6.58 3.46 -11.64
N ARG A 46 7.09 4.68 -11.62
CA ARG A 46 6.66 5.75 -12.51
C ARG A 46 7.84 6.44 -13.17
N GLU A 47 7.59 7.02 -14.34
CA GLU A 47 8.53 7.97 -14.93
C GLU A 47 8.47 9.31 -14.18
N ILE A 48 9.55 10.09 -14.28
CA ILE A 48 9.60 11.44 -13.71
C ILE A 48 8.54 12.31 -14.40
N GLY A 49 7.66 12.94 -13.60
CA GLY A 49 6.57 13.78 -14.11
C GLY A 49 5.24 13.05 -14.34
N ALA A 50 5.22 11.72 -14.27
CA ALA A 50 3.97 10.95 -14.25
C ALA A 50 3.34 10.93 -12.85
N GLY A 51 2.01 10.79 -12.79
CA GLY A 51 1.26 10.63 -11.55
C GLY A 51 1.70 9.42 -10.73
N VAL A 52 1.41 9.43 -9.43
CA VAL A 52 1.72 8.32 -8.53
C VAL A 52 0.85 7.11 -8.89
N LEU A 53 1.47 5.95 -9.06
CA LEU A 53 0.80 4.67 -9.20
C LEU A 53 0.86 3.87 -7.90
N LEU A 54 -0.27 3.25 -7.57
CA LEU A 54 -0.51 2.50 -6.34
C LEU A 54 -0.76 1.03 -6.67
N CYS A 55 -0.20 0.15 -5.85
CA CYS A 55 -0.55 -1.26 -5.76
C CYS A 55 -1.66 -1.48 -4.73
N GLY A 56 -2.59 -2.37 -5.05
CA GLY A 56 -3.86 -2.52 -4.32
C GLY A 56 -5.05 -2.13 -5.20
N PRO A 57 -6.24 -1.89 -4.59
CA PRO A 57 -6.51 -1.98 -3.17
C PRO A 57 -6.64 -3.42 -2.67
N LEU A 58 -6.10 -3.68 -1.48
CA LEU A 58 -6.34 -4.88 -0.69
C LEU A 58 -7.58 -4.69 0.18
N VAL A 59 -8.51 -5.64 0.15
CA VAL A 59 -9.63 -5.68 1.10
C VAL A 59 -9.18 -6.36 2.39
N VAL A 60 -9.38 -5.68 3.51
CA VAL A 60 -9.23 -6.26 4.86
C VAL A 60 -10.58 -6.81 5.28
N VAL A 61 -10.70 -8.14 5.31
CA VAL A 61 -11.97 -8.83 5.55
C VAL A 61 -12.56 -8.42 6.90
N GLY A 62 -13.80 -7.94 6.88
CA GLY A 62 -14.56 -7.52 8.05
C GLY A 62 -14.23 -6.14 8.60
N ALA A 63 -13.34 -5.37 7.94
CA ALA A 63 -13.07 -3.99 8.32
C ALA A 63 -14.24 -3.06 7.99
N GLU A 64 -14.67 -2.26 8.96
CA GLU A 64 -15.78 -1.30 8.80
C GLU A 64 -15.33 0.13 9.15
N PRO A 65 -16.04 1.17 8.66
CA PRO A 65 -15.76 2.55 9.05
C PRO A 65 -15.70 2.74 10.58
N GLY A 66 -14.65 3.40 11.07
CA GLY A 66 -14.38 3.56 12.51
C GLY A 66 -13.46 2.49 13.12
N ASP A 67 -13.16 1.42 12.37
CA ASP A 67 -12.06 0.53 12.71
C ASP A 67 -10.70 1.17 12.36
N VAL A 68 -9.62 0.54 12.82
CA VAL A 68 -8.24 0.91 12.46
C VAL A 68 -7.56 -0.32 11.88
N VAL A 69 -6.98 -0.17 10.70
CA VAL A 69 -6.07 -1.16 10.13
C VAL A 69 -4.67 -0.85 10.63
N VAL A 70 -4.04 -1.84 11.27
CA VAL A 70 -2.64 -1.79 11.69
C VAL A 70 -1.82 -2.56 10.67
N VAL A 71 -0.84 -1.91 10.06
CA VAL A 71 0.00 -2.50 9.02
C VAL A 71 1.43 -2.55 9.51
N ASP A 72 2.01 -3.75 9.53
CA ASP A 72 3.44 -3.96 9.73
C ASP A 72 4.12 -4.10 8.37
N VAL A 73 5.16 -3.31 8.15
CA VAL A 73 6.03 -3.45 6.98
C VAL A 73 7.05 -4.54 7.27
N LEU A 74 6.89 -5.71 6.66
CA LEU A 74 7.79 -6.85 6.86
C LEU A 74 9.06 -6.73 6.01
N GLY A 75 8.93 -6.16 4.81
CA GLY A 75 10.02 -6.04 3.86
C GLY A 75 9.65 -5.18 2.66
N VAL A 76 10.65 -4.55 2.05
CA VAL A 76 10.52 -3.84 0.78
C VAL A 76 11.70 -4.25 -0.09
N GLY A 77 11.49 -4.40 -1.39
CA GLY A 77 12.56 -4.77 -2.30
C GLY A 77 12.32 -4.32 -3.73
N ARG A 78 13.36 -4.39 -4.55
CA ARG A 78 13.35 -3.95 -5.94
C ARG A 78 12.75 -5.05 -6.83
N SER A 79 12.34 -4.70 -8.05
CA SER A 79 11.70 -5.64 -9.01
C SER A 79 12.53 -6.90 -9.30
N GLY A 80 13.85 -6.87 -9.12
CA GLY A 80 14.73 -8.05 -9.24
C GLY A 80 14.71 -8.99 -8.03
N GLY A 81 13.77 -8.84 -7.10
CA GLY A 81 13.60 -9.70 -5.92
C GLY A 81 14.50 -9.37 -4.73
N LEU A 82 15.52 -8.52 -4.90
CA LEU A 82 16.42 -8.12 -3.82
C LEU A 82 15.72 -7.22 -2.80
N ARG A 83 15.72 -7.65 -1.53
CA ARG A 83 15.27 -6.83 -0.38
C ARG A 83 16.21 -5.66 -0.17
N ASP A 84 15.64 -4.49 0.11
CA ASP A 84 16.39 -3.27 0.39
C ASP A 84 16.08 -2.80 1.82
N ALA A 85 17.14 -2.66 2.64
CA ALA A 85 16.99 -2.26 4.04
C ALA A 85 16.48 -0.80 4.18
N GLY A 86 16.78 0.05 3.20
CA GLY A 86 16.28 1.42 3.13
C GLY A 86 14.97 1.53 2.35
N GLY A 87 14.50 0.44 1.74
CA GLY A 87 13.27 0.41 0.95
C GLY A 87 12.04 0.77 1.79
N HIS A 88 11.21 1.68 1.29
CA HIS A 88 10.00 2.12 1.98
C HIS A 88 8.95 2.66 0.97
N PRO A 89 7.65 2.61 1.30
CA PRO A 89 6.63 3.22 0.47
C PRO A 89 6.66 4.74 0.60
N GLY A 90 6.53 5.42 -0.55
CA GLY A 90 6.30 6.86 -0.58
C GLY A 90 4.93 7.22 -0.03
N ILE A 91 3.96 6.34 -0.26
CA ILE A 91 2.57 6.50 0.18
C ILE A 91 1.93 5.16 0.54
N ILE A 92 1.11 5.15 1.60
CA ILE A 92 0.29 4.02 2.03
C ILE A 92 -0.97 4.52 2.74
N GLY A 93 -2.13 3.94 2.45
CA GLY A 93 -3.38 4.42 3.02
C GLY A 93 -4.61 3.61 2.65
N CYS A 94 -5.74 3.97 3.27
CA CYS A 94 -7.05 3.40 2.98
C CYS A 94 -7.86 4.33 2.07
N ALA A 95 -8.81 3.76 1.32
CA ALA A 95 -9.69 4.55 0.47
C ALA A 95 -10.50 5.57 1.30
N PRO A 96 -10.80 6.75 0.74
CA PRO A 96 -11.60 7.77 1.41
C PRO A 96 -13.07 7.37 1.37
N SER A 97 -13.88 8.00 2.23
CA SER A 97 -15.34 7.93 2.12
C SER A 97 -15.91 8.78 0.98
N ALA A 98 -15.10 9.64 0.37
CA ALA A 98 -15.53 10.52 -0.71
C ALA A 98 -15.78 9.74 -2.02
N PRO A 99 -16.92 9.96 -2.69
CA PRO A 99 -17.25 9.31 -3.96
C PRO A 99 -16.64 10.04 -5.18
N VAL A 100 -15.56 10.80 -4.97
CA VAL A 100 -14.84 11.50 -6.04
C VAL A 100 -13.43 10.97 -6.05
N ALA A 101 -12.94 10.59 -7.24
CA ALA A 101 -11.58 10.14 -7.44
C ALA A 101 -10.59 11.23 -6.99
N VAL A 102 -9.81 10.94 -5.95
CA VAL A 102 -8.76 11.84 -5.48
C VAL A 102 -7.44 11.40 -6.12
N PRO A 103 -6.68 12.27 -6.79
CA PRO A 103 -5.38 11.89 -7.37
C PRO A 103 -4.46 11.20 -6.35
N GLY A 104 -3.64 10.27 -6.83
CA GLY A 104 -2.83 9.38 -5.99
C GLY A 104 -1.92 10.11 -5.00
N ASP A 105 -1.39 11.27 -5.40
CA ASP A 105 -0.51 12.13 -4.60
C ASP A 105 -1.26 13.18 -3.76
N ALA A 106 -2.56 13.38 -3.99
CA ALA A 106 -3.35 14.48 -3.44
C ALA A 106 -4.14 14.11 -2.16
N ARG A 107 -3.49 13.43 -1.21
CA ARG A 107 -4.11 12.99 0.05
C ARG A 107 -3.41 13.49 1.32
N ASP A 108 -2.46 14.41 1.19
CA ASP A 108 -1.77 15.11 2.29
C ASP A 108 -1.57 14.26 3.56
N ARG A 109 -2.27 14.61 4.65
CA ARG A 109 -2.16 13.99 5.97
C ARG A 109 -3.12 12.83 6.18
N ASP A 110 -3.95 12.47 5.21
CA ASP A 110 -4.90 11.34 5.29
C ASP A 110 -4.27 9.98 4.93
N VAL A 111 -3.01 10.00 4.49
CA VAL A 111 -2.22 8.83 4.12
C VAL A 111 -0.88 8.83 4.85
N GLY A 112 -0.37 7.65 5.17
CA GLY A 112 0.99 7.49 5.65
C GLY A 112 1.99 7.50 4.49
N GLY A 113 3.27 7.62 4.82
CA GLY A 113 4.33 7.56 3.82
C GLY A 113 5.55 8.37 4.21
N CYS A 114 6.51 8.38 3.30
CA CYS A 114 7.86 8.89 3.51
C CYS A 114 7.92 10.41 3.80
N ARG A 115 6.88 11.16 3.40
CA ARG A 115 6.71 12.59 3.71
C ARG A 115 6.51 12.88 5.20
N ILE A 116 6.06 11.88 5.97
CA ILE A 116 5.85 11.98 7.42
C ILE A 116 6.97 11.22 8.15
N ALA A 117 7.13 9.94 7.83
CA ALA A 117 8.23 9.12 8.33
C ALA A 117 8.48 7.93 7.40
N ARG A 118 9.73 7.49 7.31
CA ARG A 118 10.07 6.32 6.48
C ARG A 118 9.56 5.04 7.13
N LEU A 119 8.70 4.33 6.40
CA LEU A 119 8.15 3.04 6.81
C LEU A 119 8.99 1.91 6.22
N THR A 120 10.24 1.81 6.66
CA THR A 120 11.13 0.69 6.30
C THR A 120 10.66 -0.61 6.96
N ALA A 121 11.26 -1.74 6.58
CA ALA A 121 11.00 -3.01 7.25
C ALA A 121 11.16 -2.90 8.78
N GLY A 122 10.18 -3.43 9.53
CA GLY A 122 10.08 -3.29 10.99
C GLY A 122 9.20 -2.12 11.44
N ALA A 123 8.87 -1.18 10.54
CA ALA A 123 7.95 -0.10 10.84
C ALA A 123 6.49 -0.58 10.87
N ARG A 124 5.66 0.20 11.56
CA ARG A 124 4.22 0.01 11.68
C ARG A 124 3.48 1.30 11.34
N VAL A 125 2.32 1.19 10.72
CA VAL A 125 1.39 2.31 10.52
C VAL A 125 -0.03 1.92 10.90
N LEU A 126 -0.72 2.83 11.58
CA LEU A 126 -2.14 2.70 11.91
C LEU A 126 -2.93 3.62 11.00
N LEU A 127 -3.91 3.06 10.28
CA LEU A 127 -4.70 3.74 9.27
C LEU A 127 -6.19 3.68 9.64
N PRO A 128 -6.89 4.82 9.76
CA PRO A 128 -8.32 4.83 10.03
C PRO A 128 -9.10 4.27 8.83
N VAL A 129 -10.04 3.37 9.10
CA VAL A 129 -10.94 2.81 8.09
C VAL A 129 -12.10 3.76 7.87
N ARG A 130 -12.31 4.17 6.62
CA ARG A 130 -13.40 5.08 6.22
C ARG A 130 -14.46 4.40 5.34
N VAL A 131 -14.19 3.20 4.83
CA VAL A 131 -15.07 2.43 3.93
C VAL A 131 -14.99 0.94 4.26
N PRO A 132 -16.04 0.15 3.94
CA PRO A 132 -16.00 -1.30 4.12
C PRO A 132 -14.80 -1.94 3.41
N GLY A 133 -14.15 -2.87 4.10
CA GLY A 133 -12.96 -3.54 3.62
C GLY A 133 -11.69 -2.69 3.62
N ALA A 134 -11.74 -1.43 4.08
CA ALA A 134 -10.65 -0.44 4.13
C ALA A 134 -10.03 -0.02 2.78
N LYS A 135 -9.90 -0.94 1.81
CA LYS A 135 -9.29 -0.72 0.49
C LYS A 135 -7.88 -0.16 0.62
N LEU A 136 -7.00 -0.92 1.27
CA LEU A 136 -5.62 -0.56 1.58
C LEU A 136 -4.77 -0.56 0.31
N SER A 137 -4.10 0.55 0.02
CA SER A 137 -3.18 0.67 -1.12
C SER A 137 -1.85 1.25 -0.65
N ALA A 138 -0.78 0.89 -1.36
CA ALA A 138 0.56 1.44 -1.15
C ALA A 138 1.19 1.76 -2.50
N GLY A 139 2.30 2.50 -2.54
CA GLY A 139 2.99 2.75 -3.79
C GLY A 139 4.11 3.76 -3.67
N ASP A 140 4.57 4.22 -4.83
CA ASP A 140 5.68 5.17 -4.95
C ASP A 140 6.90 4.70 -4.15
N LEU A 141 7.39 3.47 -4.40
CA LEU A 141 8.46 2.90 -3.56
C LEU A 141 9.79 3.64 -3.75
N HIS A 142 10.45 3.96 -2.64
CA HIS A 142 11.75 4.63 -2.62
C HIS A 142 12.83 3.68 -2.12
N PHE A 143 14.02 3.79 -2.72
CA PHE A 143 15.17 2.94 -2.40
C PHE A 143 16.46 3.77 -2.24
N PRO A 144 16.52 4.62 -1.19
CA PRO A 144 17.65 5.50 -0.90
C PRO A 144 18.97 4.75 -0.78
N GLU A 145 20.06 5.42 -1.15
CA GLU A 145 21.38 5.02 -0.65
C GLU A 145 21.43 5.15 0.88
N ARG A 146 22.19 4.27 1.53
CA ARG A 146 22.34 4.29 3.00
C ARG A 146 22.76 5.68 3.47
N GLY A 147 22.00 6.26 4.39
CA GLY A 147 22.28 7.59 4.95
C GLY A 147 21.62 8.76 4.21
N SER A 148 21.06 8.55 3.01
CA SER A 148 20.24 9.57 2.34
C SER A 148 18.82 9.61 2.90
N ILE A 149 18.17 10.77 2.79
CA ILE A 149 16.75 10.95 3.16
C ILE A 149 15.86 10.29 2.08
N GLY A 150 16.26 10.40 0.82
CA GLY A 150 15.77 9.70 -0.39
C GLY A 150 14.27 9.46 -0.46
N CYS A 151 13.52 10.54 -0.26
CA CYS A 151 12.08 10.66 -0.49
C CYS A 151 11.77 11.54 -1.72
N ASP A 152 12.81 12.18 -2.26
CA ASP A 152 12.82 13.08 -3.39
C ASP A 152 13.20 12.30 -4.66
N GLY A 153 12.18 11.77 -5.34
CA GLY A 153 12.40 11.00 -6.55
C GLY A 153 11.12 10.41 -7.14
N ALA A 154 11.25 9.80 -8.32
CA ALA A 154 10.19 8.98 -8.88
C ALA A 154 10.18 7.62 -8.16
N GLY A 155 9.01 7.20 -7.69
CA GLY A 155 8.80 5.86 -7.17
C GLY A 155 9.23 4.79 -8.17
N ARG A 156 9.96 3.80 -7.69
CA ARG A 156 10.53 2.73 -8.51
C ARG A 156 9.70 1.46 -8.36
N ALA A 157 9.70 0.64 -9.41
CA ALA A 157 9.03 -0.64 -9.39
C ALA A 157 9.70 -1.60 -8.38
N GLY A 158 8.90 -2.33 -7.62
CA GLY A 158 9.38 -3.30 -6.64
C GLY A 158 8.23 -3.95 -5.88
N TRP A 159 8.55 -4.54 -4.74
CA TRP A 159 7.58 -5.24 -3.90
C TRP A 159 7.60 -4.72 -2.47
N ILE A 160 6.46 -4.85 -1.80
CA ILE A 160 6.31 -4.59 -0.37
C ILE A 160 5.53 -5.74 0.29
N ASP A 161 6.10 -6.28 1.36
CA ASP A 161 5.46 -7.29 2.21
C ASP A 161 4.81 -6.62 3.41
N LEU A 162 3.51 -6.84 3.56
CA LEU A 162 2.70 -6.25 4.62
C LEU A 162 2.08 -7.35 5.45
N ARG A 163 2.04 -7.18 6.77
CA ARG A 163 1.11 -7.90 7.66
C ARG A 163 0.04 -6.95 8.15
N VAL A 164 -1.20 -7.41 8.13
CA VAL A 164 -2.37 -6.57 8.39
C VAL A 164 -3.12 -7.09 9.61
N HIS A 165 -3.42 -6.21 10.55
CA HIS A 165 -4.29 -6.48 11.69
C HIS A 165 -5.46 -5.50 11.69
N LEU A 166 -6.61 -5.95 12.19
CA LEU A 166 -7.81 -5.13 12.34
C LEU A 166 -8.11 -4.88 13.81
N THR A 167 -8.18 -3.60 14.18
CA THR A 167 -8.58 -3.15 15.51
C THR A 167 -9.98 -2.55 15.46
N ARG A 168 -10.93 -3.24 16.10
CA ARG A 168 -12.33 -2.82 16.13
C ARG A 168 -12.55 -1.53 16.91
N ARG A 169 -13.35 -0.61 16.37
CA ARG A 169 -13.63 0.72 16.96
C ARG A 169 -12.36 1.47 17.34
N GLY A 170 -11.30 1.31 16.54
CA GLY A 170 -9.98 1.84 16.86
C GLY A 170 -9.92 3.37 16.87
N THR A 171 -10.73 4.03 16.03
CA THR A 171 -10.76 5.50 15.97
C THR A 171 -11.31 6.09 17.27
N GLU A 172 -12.41 5.53 17.77
CA GLU A 172 -13.04 5.91 19.05
C GLU A 172 -12.15 5.56 20.25
N ARG A 173 -11.65 4.32 20.30
CA ARG A 173 -10.92 3.80 21.46
C ARG A 173 -9.54 4.40 21.65
N PHE A 174 -8.86 4.74 20.55
CA PHE A 174 -7.46 5.17 20.58
C PHE A 174 -7.25 6.55 19.95
N GLY A 175 -8.32 7.25 19.54
CA GLY A 175 -8.23 8.60 18.98
C GLY A 175 -7.57 8.68 17.60
N VAL A 176 -7.51 7.55 16.87
CA VAL A 176 -6.84 7.48 15.55
C VAL A 176 -7.72 8.15 14.49
N THR A 177 -7.52 9.44 14.29
CA THR A 177 -8.28 10.24 13.31
C THR A 177 -7.52 10.44 11.98
N GLY A 178 -6.22 10.15 11.99
CA GLY A 178 -5.32 10.15 10.84
C GLY A 178 -4.25 9.06 10.98
N PRO A 179 -3.33 8.94 10.01
CA PRO A 179 -2.27 7.95 10.02
C PRO A 179 -1.31 8.18 11.19
N MET A 180 -1.06 7.13 11.98
CA MET A 180 -0.03 7.15 13.03
C MET A 180 1.12 6.23 12.63
N LEU A 181 2.31 6.80 12.46
CA LEU A 181 3.48 6.09 11.99
C LEU A 181 4.39 5.77 13.17
N MET A 182 4.84 4.52 13.22
CA MET A 182 5.81 4.00 14.16
C MET A 182 6.99 3.50 13.33
N PRO A 183 8.03 4.34 13.10
CA PRO A 183 9.20 3.94 12.34
C PRO A 183 9.88 2.73 12.98
N SER A 184 10.66 1.99 12.19
CA SER A 184 11.45 0.88 12.73
C SER A 184 12.35 1.41 13.84
N PRO A 185 12.44 0.71 15.00
CA PRO A 185 13.57 0.90 15.89
C PRO A 185 14.83 0.54 15.09
N CYS A 186 15.84 1.39 15.19
CA CYS A 186 17.06 1.43 14.40
C CYS A 186 17.70 0.05 14.14
#